data_AF-A0A8J4JW34-F1
#
_entry.id   AF-A0A8J4JW34-F1
#
_cell.length_a   1.000
_cell.length_b   1.000
_cell.length_c   1.000
_cell.angle_alpha   90.00
_cell.angle_beta   90.00
_cell.angle_gamma   90.00
#
_symmetry.space_group_name_H-M   'P 1'
#
loop_
_entity.id
_entity.type
_entity.pdbx_description
1 polymer ?
#
loop_
_entity_poly.entity_id
_entity_poly.type
_entity_poly.pdbx_seq_one_letter_code
_entity_poly.pdbx_strand_id
1 'polypeptide(L)'
;LMVEYHAHNTNKGTEEIKGDGLTHGNTMKKRRIDFLITLIPASNSVFPLLNVKFRNSTLFGKISVSEPALTVRSSSLCLLQVETGDLGDVYKIRVSCDDVPGFEGWHLKSFHLEELHTKQELNFDCKCWLSLNREDKELVKEFPAVNEDQKTLPVYKYVVSVHIGDRWGAETFANVYITLYGKRGDTGVRKLHTSLAEGRKFQRNKVDSFLVEAVSLSHLQKVVIGHDKEGYGAGMYLKMVTVKESQDSDKEWVFPWWNWLDTHLGLCETVCEIVTV
;
A
#
# COMPACT_ATOMS: atom_id res chain seq x y z
N LEU A 1 -10.65 -3.13 14.44
CA LEU A 1 -11.66 -2.30 13.76
C LEU A 1 -10.97 -1.45 12.71
N MET A 2 -11.42 -1.50 11.46
CA MET A 2 -11.00 -0.60 10.39
C MET A 2 -11.98 0.57 10.38
N VAL A 3 -11.50 1.80 10.57
CA VAL A 3 -12.35 3.00 10.39
C VAL A 3 -11.98 3.60 9.05
N GLU A 4 -12.93 3.61 8.13
CA GLU A 4 -12.78 4.27 6.83
C GLU A 4 -13.33 5.69 6.94
N TYR A 5 -12.48 6.69 6.66
CA TYR A 5 -12.91 8.09 6.59
C TYR A 5 -13.16 8.46 5.14
N HIS A 6 -14.34 8.99 4.85
CA HIS A 6 -14.70 9.51 3.52
C HIS A 6 -14.65 11.04 3.56
N ALA A 7 -13.90 11.64 2.63
CA ALA A 7 -13.80 13.09 2.49
C ALA A 7 -15.10 13.69 1.95
N HIS A 8 -15.77 14.55 2.72
CA HIS A 8 -16.85 15.40 2.21
C HIS A 8 -16.38 16.85 2.07
N ASN A 9 -16.68 17.46 0.92
CA ASN A 9 -16.38 18.86 0.63
C ASN A 9 -17.38 19.77 1.35
N THR A 10 -17.06 20.23 2.57
CA THR A 10 -17.92 21.19 3.28
C THR A 10 -17.52 22.62 2.94
N ASN A 11 -17.82 23.05 1.70
CA ASN A 11 -17.99 24.47 1.44
C ASN A 11 -19.35 24.89 2.05
N LYS A 12 -19.28 25.36 3.31
CA LYS A 12 -20.34 25.85 4.23
C LYS A 12 -20.78 24.83 5.28
N GLY A 13 -20.59 25.22 6.54
CA GLY A 13 -21.35 24.74 7.70
C GLY A 13 -20.96 23.34 8.16
N THR A 14 -20.56 23.25 9.43
CA THR A 14 -20.40 22.00 10.19
C THR A 14 -21.49 20.97 9.90
N GLU A 15 -21.12 19.77 9.44
CA GLU A 15 -21.93 18.55 9.62
C GLU A 15 -21.04 17.33 9.93
N GLU A 16 -21.49 16.58 10.93
CA GLU A 16 -20.86 15.40 11.53
C GLU A 16 -20.99 14.16 10.62
N ILE A 17 -19.93 13.35 10.54
CA ILE A 17 -20.00 12.00 9.99
C ILE A 17 -20.19 11.02 11.17
N LYS A 18 -21.35 10.36 11.21
CA LYS A 18 -21.68 9.30 12.18
C LYS A 18 -21.06 7.97 11.75
N GLY A 19 -20.24 7.39 12.63
CA GLY A 19 -19.95 5.95 12.61
C GLY A 19 -21.01 5.20 13.42
N ASP A 20 -21.59 4.14 12.85
CA ASP A 20 -22.58 3.31 13.53
C ASP A 20 -21.96 2.47 14.67
N GLY A 21 -22.77 2.23 15.71
CA GLY A 21 -22.42 2.02 17.13
C GLY A 21 -21.75 0.70 17.57
N LEU A 22 -21.48 0.42 18.85
CA LEU A 22 -21.77 1.08 20.15
C LEU A 22 -20.87 0.49 21.28
N THR A 23 -20.43 1.38 22.18
CA THR A 23 -20.11 1.30 23.63
C THR A 23 -19.28 0.18 24.27
N HIS A 24 -18.15 0.54 24.89
CA HIS A 24 -18.01 0.73 26.36
C HIS A 24 -16.69 1.46 26.71
N GLY A 25 -16.78 2.55 27.47
CA GLY A 25 -15.79 2.97 28.47
C GLY A 25 -14.36 3.37 28.05
N ASN A 26 -14.20 4.38 27.19
CA ASN A 26 -13.12 5.37 27.30
C ASN A 26 -13.39 6.46 26.24
N THR A 27 -13.54 7.71 26.67
CA THR A 27 -13.69 8.85 25.77
C THR A 27 -12.38 9.06 25.02
N MET A 28 -12.20 8.36 23.89
CA MET A 28 -11.07 8.62 22.98
C MET A 28 -11.16 10.09 22.55
N LYS A 29 -10.15 10.89 22.92
CA LYS A 29 -10.02 12.26 22.43
C LYS A 29 -9.96 12.19 20.91
N LYS A 30 -10.99 12.69 20.23
CA LYS A 30 -10.97 12.88 18.77
C LYS A 30 -9.91 13.94 18.46
N ARG A 31 -8.99 13.64 17.53
CA ARG A 31 -7.97 14.57 17.04
C ARG A 31 -8.40 15.05 15.65
N ARG A 32 -8.27 16.36 15.40
CA ARG A 32 -8.59 16.98 14.12
C ARG A 32 -7.29 17.21 13.38
N ILE A 33 -7.22 16.70 12.15
CA ILE A 33 -6.00 16.71 11.34
C ILE A 33 -6.31 17.37 10.00
N ASP A 34 -5.48 18.33 9.62
CA ASP A 34 -5.54 18.98 8.33
C ASP A 34 -4.47 18.39 7.41
N PHE A 35 -4.90 17.95 6.23
CA PHE A 35 -4.04 17.46 5.17
C PHE A 35 -3.97 18.48 4.06
N LEU A 36 -2.76 18.83 3.66
CA LEU A 36 -2.50 19.61 2.45
C LEU A 36 -1.84 18.72 1.42
N ILE A 37 -2.56 18.44 0.33
CA ILE A 37 -2.10 17.60 -0.77
C ILE A 37 -1.93 18.48 -2.01
N THR A 38 -0.76 18.45 -2.63
CA THR A 38 -0.55 19.06 -3.95
C THR A 38 -0.51 17.98 -5.02
N LEU A 39 -1.60 17.89 -5.80
CA LEU A 39 -1.74 16.95 -6.92
C LEU A 39 -1.77 17.70 -8.24
N ILE A 40 -1.10 17.14 -9.25
CA ILE A 40 -1.16 17.64 -10.62
C ILE A 40 -1.63 16.48 -11.50
N PRO A 41 -2.88 16.50 -12.01
CA PRO A 41 -3.37 15.47 -12.92
C PRO A 41 -2.73 15.63 -14.30
N ALA A 42 -2.43 14.51 -14.96
CA ALA A 42 -1.89 14.51 -16.32
C ALA A 42 -2.97 14.63 -17.42
N SER A 43 -4.24 14.34 -17.11
CA SER A 43 -5.37 14.49 -18.06
C SER A 43 -6.63 15.02 -17.36
N ASN A 44 -7.55 15.57 -18.15
CA ASN A 44 -8.76 16.26 -17.65
C ASN A 44 -10.05 15.40 -17.71
N SER A 45 -9.98 14.13 -18.09
CA SER A 45 -11.16 13.36 -18.50
C SER A 45 -11.61 12.26 -17.53
N VAL A 46 -10.74 11.73 -16.68
CA VAL A 46 -11.07 10.68 -15.67
C VAL A 46 -10.17 10.84 -14.45
N PHE A 47 -10.74 10.83 -13.23
CA PHE A 47 -10.02 11.00 -11.97
C PHE A 47 -10.25 9.79 -11.04
N PRO A 48 -9.27 8.87 -10.90
CA PRO A 48 -9.36 7.75 -9.97
C PRO A 48 -9.21 8.19 -8.51
N LEU A 49 -9.76 7.36 -7.60
CA LEU A 49 -9.69 7.60 -6.16
C LEU A 49 -8.24 7.56 -5.66
N LEU A 50 -7.86 8.57 -4.87
CA LEU A 50 -6.60 8.59 -4.14
C LEU A 50 -6.85 8.07 -2.72
N ASN A 51 -6.28 6.91 -2.42
CA ASN A 51 -6.39 6.27 -1.12
C ASN A 51 -5.13 6.58 -0.31
N VAL A 52 -5.29 7.16 0.89
CA VAL A 52 -4.18 7.49 1.79
C VAL A 52 -4.33 6.73 3.11
N LYS A 53 -3.40 5.82 3.38
CA LYS A 53 -3.36 5.05 4.63
C LYS A 53 -2.24 5.56 5.53
N PHE A 54 -2.57 5.77 6.81
CA PHE A 54 -1.63 6.18 7.85
C PHE A 54 -1.25 4.98 8.71
N ARG A 55 0.00 4.97 9.18
CA ARG A 55 0.52 3.92 10.07
C ARG A 55 1.15 4.50 11.32
N ASN A 56 0.73 3.96 12.46
CA ASN A 56 1.36 4.11 13.77
C ASN A 56 1.49 2.74 14.47
N SER A 57 2.26 2.69 15.55
CA SER A 57 2.56 1.58 16.45
C SER A 57 1.37 0.81 17.03
N THR A 58 0.17 1.40 17.15
CA THR A 58 -0.96 0.76 17.87
C THR A 58 -2.31 0.75 17.14
N LEU A 59 -2.57 1.60 16.13
CA LEU A 59 -3.86 1.72 15.43
C LEU A 59 -3.71 1.95 13.91
N PHE A 60 -4.70 1.47 13.16
CA PHE A 60 -4.81 1.61 11.70
C PHE A 60 -5.83 2.70 11.37
N GLY A 61 -5.37 3.83 10.80
CA GLY A 61 -6.25 4.84 10.19
C GLY A 61 -6.23 4.71 8.66
N LYS A 62 -7.40 4.56 8.03
CA LYS A 62 -7.56 4.62 6.57
C LYS A 62 -8.37 5.86 6.20
N ILE A 63 -7.78 6.76 5.42
CA ILE A 63 -8.49 7.90 4.84
C ILE A 63 -8.67 7.63 3.35
N SER A 64 -9.91 7.53 2.91
CA SER A 64 -10.27 7.41 1.50
C SER A 64 -10.79 8.76 1.03
N VAL A 65 -10.09 9.38 0.08
CA VAL A 65 -10.49 10.65 -0.50
C VAL A 65 -11.27 10.35 -1.77
N SER A 66 -12.59 10.55 -1.72
CA SER A 66 -13.47 10.49 -2.89
C SER A 66 -14.00 11.88 -3.25
N GLU A 67 -14.16 12.16 -4.55
CA GLU A 67 -14.73 13.42 -5.00
C GLU A 67 -16.24 13.49 -4.75
N PRO A 68 -16.74 14.63 -4.22
CA PRO A 68 -16.50 15.95 -4.82
C PRO A 68 -15.51 16.88 -4.09
N ALA A 69 -14.64 16.35 -3.22
CA ALA A 69 -13.62 17.10 -2.46
C ALA A 69 -12.39 17.60 -3.28
N LEU A 70 -12.25 17.22 -4.54
CA LEU A 70 -11.16 17.67 -5.41
C LEU A 70 -11.73 18.47 -6.59
N THR A 71 -12.47 19.57 -6.36
CA THR A 71 -12.85 20.44 -7.49
C THR A 71 -11.60 21.00 -8.17
N VAL A 72 -11.19 20.35 -9.26
CA VAL A 72 -9.96 20.57 -10.01
C VAL A 72 -10.02 21.90 -10.76
N ARG A 73 -9.11 22.83 -10.42
CA ARG A 73 -8.53 23.78 -11.38
C ARG A 73 -7.00 23.64 -11.33
N SER A 74 -6.36 23.84 -12.47
CA SER A 74 -4.90 23.76 -12.66
C SER A 74 -4.11 24.29 -11.44
N SER A 75 -3.21 23.48 -10.88
CA SER A 75 -2.35 23.79 -9.72
C SER A 75 -3.04 24.00 -8.35
N SER A 76 -4.09 23.24 -8.03
CA SER A 76 -4.81 23.42 -6.76
C SER A 76 -4.21 22.63 -5.60
N LEU A 77 -3.95 23.33 -4.50
CA LEU A 77 -3.79 22.78 -3.17
C LEU A 77 -5.12 22.17 -2.72
N CYS A 78 -5.16 20.87 -2.41
CA CYS A 78 -6.33 20.23 -1.80
C CYS A 78 -6.13 20.21 -0.28
N LEU A 79 -6.99 20.94 0.43
CA LEU A 79 -7.11 20.84 1.87
C LEU A 79 -8.17 19.79 2.18
N LEU A 80 -7.75 18.71 2.82
CA LEU A 80 -8.64 17.69 3.34
C LEU A 80 -8.57 17.74 4.87
N GLN A 81 -9.69 18.04 5.50
CA GLN A 81 -9.79 17.95 6.94
C GLN A 81 -10.43 16.61 7.32
N VAL A 82 -9.77 15.85 8.20
CA VAL A 82 -10.33 14.59 8.71
C VAL A 82 -10.31 14.58 10.22
N GLU A 83 -11.46 14.25 10.81
CA GLU A 83 -11.54 13.93 12.23
C GLU A 83 -11.22 12.46 12.43
N THR A 84 -10.17 12.16 13.17
CA THR A 84 -9.75 10.79 13.45
C THR A 84 -9.51 10.59 14.94
N GLY A 85 -9.37 9.32 15.35
CA GLY A 85 -8.97 9.00 16.73
C GLY A 85 -7.51 9.40 16.98
N ASP A 86 -6.97 8.98 18.12
CA ASP A 86 -5.54 9.11 18.37
C ASP A 86 -4.73 8.32 17.33
N LEU A 87 -4.03 9.03 16.44
CA LEU A 87 -3.16 8.39 15.44
C LEU A 87 -1.80 8.00 16.02
N GLY A 88 -1.46 8.39 17.26
CA GLY A 88 -0.13 8.29 17.86
C GLY A 88 1.02 8.71 16.94
N ASP A 89 2.18 8.07 17.07
CA ASP A 89 3.39 8.43 16.33
C ASP A 89 3.32 7.95 14.87
N VAL A 90 2.74 8.79 14.00
CA VAL A 90 2.70 8.54 12.57
C VAL A 90 4.10 8.63 11.99
N TYR A 91 4.59 7.51 11.47
CA TYR A 91 5.95 7.43 10.90
C TYR A 91 5.97 7.21 9.38
N LYS A 92 4.83 6.88 8.76
CA LYS A 92 4.70 6.79 7.30
C LYS A 92 3.26 7.00 6.83
N ILE A 93 3.15 7.43 5.57
CA ILE A 93 1.92 7.33 4.78
C ILE A 93 2.11 6.33 3.65
N ARG A 94 1.01 5.71 3.24
CA ARG A 94 0.91 4.98 1.98
C ARG A 94 -0.14 5.66 1.11
N VAL A 95 0.24 6.00 -0.10
CA VAL A 95 -0.66 6.57 -1.09
C VAL A 95 -0.85 5.55 -2.19
N SER A 96 -2.09 5.27 -2.56
CA SER A 96 -2.42 4.38 -3.67
C SER A 96 -3.49 4.95 -4.57
N CYS A 97 -3.41 4.64 -5.85
CA CYS A 97 -4.39 4.99 -6.87
C CYS A 97 -4.96 3.70 -7.48
N ASP A 98 -6.23 3.72 -7.86
CA ASP A 98 -6.82 2.61 -8.60
C ASP A 98 -6.29 2.58 -10.05
N ASP A 99 -6.20 1.37 -10.61
CA ASP A 99 -5.84 1.17 -12.02
C ASP A 99 -7.08 1.43 -12.89
N VAL A 100 -7.18 2.65 -13.42
CA VAL A 100 -8.29 3.07 -14.27
C VAL A 100 -7.81 3.23 -15.72
N PRO A 101 -8.41 2.51 -16.69
CA PRO A 101 -8.05 2.65 -18.10
C PRO A 101 -8.12 4.10 -18.58
N GLY A 102 -7.10 4.53 -19.31
CA GLY A 102 -7.01 5.89 -19.86
C GLY A 102 -6.55 6.97 -18.87
N PHE A 103 -6.28 6.61 -17.61
CA PHE A 103 -5.66 7.52 -16.66
C PHE A 103 -4.14 7.55 -16.81
N GLU A 104 -3.56 8.75 -16.94
CA GLU A 104 -2.12 8.92 -17.16
C GLU A 104 -1.29 8.99 -15.86
N GLY A 105 -1.95 9.15 -14.72
CA GLY A 105 -1.30 9.18 -13.40
C GLY A 105 -1.46 10.48 -12.63
N TRP A 106 -1.18 10.41 -11.34
CA TRP A 106 -1.12 11.56 -10.44
C TRP A 106 0.34 11.93 -10.17
N HIS A 107 0.72 13.20 -10.35
CA HIS A 107 1.98 13.68 -9.78
C HIS A 107 1.75 14.21 -8.38
N LEU A 108 2.37 13.55 -7.41
CA LEU A 108 2.26 13.88 -6.00
C LEU A 108 3.50 14.65 -5.57
N LYS A 109 3.33 15.94 -5.25
CA LYS A 109 4.46 16.80 -4.87
C LYS A 109 4.82 16.63 -3.39
N SER A 110 3.87 16.85 -2.49
CA SER A 110 4.08 16.77 -1.04
C SER A 110 2.77 16.50 -0.32
N PHE A 111 2.88 15.89 0.86
CA PHE A 111 1.83 15.79 1.86
C PHE A 111 2.29 16.51 3.12
N HIS A 112 1.42 17.35 3.67
CA HIS A 112 1.60 17.96 4.98
C HIS A 112 0.43 17.57 5.88
N LEU A 113 0.74 17.20 7.11
CA LEU A 113 -0.21 16.79 8.14
C LEU A 113 0.02 17.69 9.35
N GLU A 114 -0.99 18.44 9.76
CA GLU A 114 -0.97 19.22 11.01
C GLU A 114 -1.97 18.61 12.01
N GLU A 115 -1.48 18.25 13.20
CA GLU A 115 -2.36 17.91 14.32
C GLU A 115 -2.81 19.19 15.03
N LEU A 116 -4.11 19.53 14.93
CA LEU A 116 -4.60 20.82 15.40
C LEU A 116 -4.56 21.03 16.92
N HIS A 117 -4.49 19.95 17.71
CA HIS A 117 -4.44 20.05 19.18
C HIS A 117 -3.01 20.28 19.70
N THR A 118 -2.05 19.51 19.21
CA THR A 118 -0.64 19.57 19.63
C THR A 118 0.15 20.59 18.81
N LYS A 119 -0.37 21.02 17.66
CA LYS A 119 0.35 21.78 16.63
C LYS A 119 1.58 21.05 16.09
N GLN A 120 1.59 19.73 16.21
CA GLN A 120 2.62 18.91 15.61
C GLN A 120 2.40 18.83 14.10
N GLU A 121 3.45 19.11 13.35
CA GLU A 121 3.46 19.03 11.89
C GLU A 121 4.29 17.83 11.44
N LEU A 122 3.80 17.11 10.43
CA LEU A 122 4.50 16.02 9.77
C LEU A 122 4.53 16.31 8.27
N ASN A 123 5.73 16.26 7.69
CA ASN A 123 5.92 16.46 6.27
C ASN A 123 6.27 15.14 5.57
N PHE A 124 5.83 14.98 4.33
CA PHE A 124 6.17 13.83 3.50
C PHE A 124 6.59 14.32 2.11
N ASP A 125 7.88 14.12 1.80
CA ASP A 125 8.44 14.50 0.50
C ASP A 125 8.15 13.41 -0.54
N CYS A 126 7.24 13.69 -1.46
CA CYS A 126 6.71 12.66 -2.36
C CYS A 126 7.32 12.75 -3.76
N LYS A 127 7.30 13.95 -4.36
CA LYS A 127 7.89 14.33 -5.67
C LYS A 127 7.96 13.19 -6.69
N CYS A 128 6.84 12.53 -6.94
CA CYS A 128 6.80 11.33 -7.80
C CYS A 128 5.47 11.17 -8.52
N TRP A 129 5.47 10.34 -9.56
CA TRP A 129 4.24 9.90 -10.22
C TRP A 129 3.66 8.63 -9.58
N LEU A 130 2.33 8.58 -9.46
CA LEU A 130 1.54 7.37 -9.27
C LEU A 130 0.90 7.03 -10.62
N SER A 131 1.56 6.20 -11.41
CA SER A 131 1.20 5.91 -12.80
C SER A 131 1.75 4.57 -13.22
N LEU A 132 1.01 3.80 -14.01
CA LEU A 132 1.54 2.61 -14.69
C LEU A 132 2.31 2.93 -15.98
N ASN A 133 2.19 4.17 -16.48
CA ASN A 133 2.72 4.58 -17.78
C ASN A 133 3.95 5.50 -17.66
N ARG A 134 4.33 5.90 -16.44
CA ARG A 134 5.43 6.84 -16.17
C ARG A 134 6.37 6.26 -15.12
N GLU A 135 7.63 6.70 -15.16
CA GLU A 135 8.66 6.41 -14.17
C GLU A 135 8.79 4.92 -13.82
N ASP A 136 8.52 4.55 -12.57
CA ASP A 136 8.66 3.22 -12.01
C ASP A 136 7.43 2.32 -12.21
N LYS A 137 6.37 2.85 -12.83
CA LYS A 137 5.13 2.11 -13.13
C LYS A 137 4.40 1.60 -11.89
N GLU A 138 4.47 2.36 -10.79
CA GLU A 138 3.84 2.01 -9.51
C GLU A 138 2.58 2.85 -9.25
N LEU A 139 1.54 2.19 -8.75
CA LEU A 139 0.31 2.83 -8.28
C LEU A 139 0.23 2.95 -6.77
N VAL A 140 1.21 2.40 -6.05
CA VAL A 140 1.27 2.42 -4.59
C VAL A 140 2.64 2.91 -4.15
N LYS A 141 2.71 3.96 -3.33
CA LYS A 141 3.97 4.48 -2.77
C LYS A 141 3.87 4.71 -1.28
N GLU A 142 5.00 4.61 -0.59
CA GLU A 142 5.09 4.91 0.83
C GLU A 142 6.11 6.01 1.07
N PHE A 143 5.76 6.94 1.95
CA PHE A 143 6.62 8.07 2.29
C PHE A 143 6.81 8.09 3.81
N PRO A 144 8.06 8.13 4.30
CA PRO A 144 8.33 8.26 5.72
C PRO A 144 7.99 9.68 6.18
N ALA A 145 7.54 9.81 7.43
CA ALA A 145 7.36 11.11 8.05
C ALA A 145 8.72 11.81 8.20
N VAL A 146 8.75 13.10 7.87
CA VAL A 146 9.91 13.97 8.01
C VAL A 146 9.64 14.93 9.16
N ASN A 147 10.46 14.81 10.20
CA ASN A 147 10.45 15.65 11.41
C ASN A 147 11.86 16.16 11.65
N GLU A 148 11.99 17.42 12.09
CA GLU A 148 13.31 18.01 12.38
C GLU A 148 14.02 17.29 13.53
N ASP A 149 13.25 16.77 14.50
CA ASP A 149 13.79 16.15 15.73
C ASP A 149 13.98 14.63 15.64
N GLN A 150 13.55 13.97 14.54
CA GLN A 150 13.59 12.52 14.42
C GLN A 150 14.22 12.05 13.12
N LYS A 151 15.01 10.98 13.20
CA LYS A 151 15.59 10.36 12.01
C LYS A 151 14.49 9.74 11.15
N THR A 152 14.35 10.26 9.93
CA THR A 152 13.49 9.71 8.88
C THR A 152 13.81 8.23 8.65
N LEU A 153 12.77 7.40 8.58
CA LEU A 153 12.93 5.98 8.28
C LEU A 153 13.39 5.79 6.82
N PRO A 154 14.33 4.87 6.57
CA PRO A 154 14.78 4.60 5.21
C PRO A 154 13.67 3.93 4.40
N VAL A 155 13.65 4.25 3.10
CA VAL A 155 12.84 3.56 2.08
C VAL A 155 13.72 2.52 1.42
N TYR A 156 13.25 1.28 1.37
CA TYR A 156 13.98 0.16 0.79
C TYR A 156 13.25 -0.36 -0.44
N LYS A 157 14.02 -0.92 -1.38
CA LYS A 157 13.53 -1.70 -2.51
C LYS A 157 13.73 -3.17 -2.18
N TYR A 158 12.77 -3.74 -1.46
CA TYR A 158 12.80 -5.14 -1.07
C TYR A 158 12.81 -6.01 -2.32
N VAL A 159 13.72 -6.99 -2.37
CA VAL A 159 13.75 -7.98 -3.45
C VAL A 159 12.89 -9.16 -3.01
N VAL A 160 11.72 -9.30 -3.62
CA VAL A 160 10.80 -10.41 -3.39
C VAL A 160 11.01 -11.44 -4.48
N SER A 161 11.51 -12.63 -4.12
CA SER A 161 11.69 -13.75 -5.04
C SER A 161 10.61 -14.80 -4.82
N VAL A 162 9.81 -15.06 -5.86
CA VAL A 162 8.75 -16.08 -5.86
C VAL A 162 9.28 -17.33 -6.54
N HIS A 163 9.27 -18.44 -5.81
CA HIS A 163 9.77 -19.73 -6.30
C HIS A 163 8.58 -20.62 -6.66
N ILE A 164 8.36 -20.85 -7.96
CA ILE A 164 7.36 -21.79 -8.43
C ILE A 164 7.95 -23.20 -8.43
N GLY A 165 7.21 -24.17 -7.90
CA GLY A 165 7.70 -25.54 -7.83
C GLY A 165 7.65 -26.28 -9.17
N ASP A 166 8.15 -27.51 -9.18
CA ASP A 166 8.32 -28.33 -10.39
C ASP A 166 7.18 -29.36 -10.59
N ARG A 167 5.98 -29.08 -10.07
CA ARG A 167 4.81 -29.93 -10.33
C ARG A 167 4.23 -29.63 -11.71
N TRP A 168 3.59 -30.63 -12.32
CA TRP A 168 2.85 -30.43 -13.56
C TRP A 168 1.72 -29.42 -13.35
N GLY A 169 1.64 -28.39 -14.21
CA GLY A 169 0.67 -27.29 -14.09
C GLY A 169 0.94 -26.32 -12.94
N ALA A 170 2.18 -26.25 -12.43
CA ALA A 170 2.56 -25.36 -11.33
C ALA A 170 2.58 -23.87 -11.71
N GLU A 171 2.69 -23.58 -13.00
CA GLU A 171 2.72 -22.24 -13.57
C GLU A 171 1.37 -21.52 -13.47
N THR A 172 1.41 -20.18 -13.50
CA THR A 172 0.21 -19.36 -13.60
C THR A 172 0.39 -18.20 -14.57
N PHE A 173 -0.71 -17.77 -15.18
CA PHE A 173 -0.82 -16.56 -15.99
C PHE A 173 -1.67 -15.48 -15.30
N ALA A 174 -2.20 -15.78 -14.11
CA ALA A 174 -2.97 -14.85 -13.29
C ALA A 174 -2.09 -13.71 -12.77
N ASN A 175 -2.70 -12.60 -12.36
CA ASN A 175 -1.94 -11.56 -11.67
C ASN A 175 -1.64 -12.00 -10.24
N VAL A 176 -0.36 -11.92 -9.84
CA VAL A 176 0.09 -12.28 -8.49
C VAL A 176 0.31 -11.01 -7.67
N TYR A 177 -0.14 -11.04 -6.42
CA TYR A 177 -0.08 -9.94 -5.48
C TYR A 177 0.57 -10.39 -4.18
N ILE A 178 1.32 -9.49 -3.54
CA ILE A 178 1.97 -9.74 -2.24
C ILE A 178 1.77 -8.57 -1.28
N THR A 179 1.70 -8.88 0.01
CA THR A 179 1.85 -7.93 1.12
C THR A 179 2.94 -8.44 2.05
N LEU A 180 3.97 -7.63 2.31
CA LEU A 180 4.99 -7.94 3.32
C LEU A 180 4.59 -7.33 4.65
N TYR A 181 4.73 -8.08 5.75
CA TYR A 181 4.49 -7.60 7.10
C TYR A 181 5.78 -7.71 7.93
N GLY A 182 6.09 -6.65 8.65
CA GLY A 182 7.13 -6.65 9.67
C GLY A 182 6.73 -5.89 10.92
N LYS A 183 7.66 -5.74 11.86
CA LYS A 183 7.42 -5.06 13.14
C LYS A 183 6.95 -3.61 12.99
N ARG A 184 7.27 -2.94 11.86
CA ARG A 184 6.79 -1.57 11.55
C ARG A 184 5.64 -1.56 10.53
N GLY A 185 4.76 -2.56 10.59
CA GLY A 185 3.55 -2.61 9.77
C GLY A 185 3.71 -3.40 8.48
N ASP A 186 2.95 -3.06 7.44
CA ASP A 186 2.99 -3.77 6.15
C ASP A 186 3.31 -2.86 4.96
N THR A 187 3.38 -3.45 3.77
CA THR A 187 3.53 -2.77 2.47
C THR A 187 2.19 -2.51 1.77
N GLY A 188 1.11 -3.11 2.27
CA GLY A 188 -0.14 -3.25 1.53
C GLY A 188 0.01 -4.18 0.35
N VAL A 189 -1.10 -4.33 -0.39
CA VAL A 189 -1.14 -5.18 -1.58
C VAL A 189 -0.27 -4.55 -2.68
N ARG A 190 0.67 -5.33 -3.19
CA ARG A 190 1.59 -4.98 -4.28
C ARG A 190 1.44 -5.97 -5.40
N LYS A 191 1.21 -5.48 -6.63
CA LYS A 191 1.13 -6.33 -7.82
C LYS A 191 2.54 -6.65 -8.31
N LEU A 192 2.84 -7.92 -8.51
CA LEU A 192 4.16 -8.38 -8.98
C LEU A 192 4.24 -8.31 -10.52
N HIS A 193 4.34 -7.08 -11.04
CA HIS A 193 4.16 -6.81 -12.47
C HIS A 193 5.45 -6.92 -13.31
N THR A 194 6.61 -6.48 -12.83
CA THR A 194 7.88 -6.50 -13.58
C THR A 194 8.90 -7.34 -12.85
N SER A 195 9.19 -8.52 -13.41
CA SER A 195 10.26 -9.40 -12.90
C SER A 195 11.61 -8.85 -13.34
N LEU A 196 12.60 -8.96 -12.46
CA LEU A 196 14.02 -8.77 -12.74
C LEU A 196 14.60 -9.94 -13.56
N ALA A 197 13.94 -11.09 -13.53
CA ALA A 197 14.32 -12.24 -14.36
C ALA A 197 13.71 -12.12 -15.75
N GLU A 198 14.46 -12.55 -16.76
CA GLU A 198 13.99 -12.54 -18.15
C GLU A 198 12.89 -13.58 -18.41
N GLY A 199 12.11 -13.35 -19.47
CA GLY A 199 11.07 -14.26 -19.93
C GLY A 199 9.74 -14.16 -19.18
N ARG A 200 8.87 -15.15 -19.40
CA ARG A 200 7.55 -15.21 -18.76
C ARG A 200 7.69 -15.46 -17.26
N LYS A 201 6.90 -14.76 -16.47
CA LYS A 201 6.90 -14.85 -14.99
C LYS A 201 6.11 -16.07 -14.54
N PHE A 202 6.36 -16.54 -13.32
CA PHE A 202 5.60 -17.58 -12.63
C PHE A 202 5.47 -18.88 -13.42
N GLN A 203 6.54 -19.28 -14.11
CA GLN A 203 6.59 -20.53 -14.86
C GLN A 203 7.06 -21.68 -13.96
N ARG A 204 6.68 -22.91 -14.29
CA ARG A 204 7.09 -24.12 -13.57
C ARG A 204 8.59 -24.15 -13.35
N ASN A 205 9.00 -24.46 -12.11
CA ASN A 205 10.39 -24.54 -11.68
C ASN A 205 11.22 -23.26 -11.93
N LYS A 206 10.56 -22.10 -12.03
CA LYS A 206 11.21 -20.80 -12.21
C LYS A 206 11.22 -20.01 -10.91
N VAL A 207 12.24 -19.16 -10.76
CA VAL A 207 12.29 -18.11 -9.75
C VAL A 207 12.19 -16.77 -10.46
N ASP A 208 11.22 -15.96 -10.04
CA ASP A 208 11.04 -14.58 -10.50
C ASP A 208 11.24 -13.63 -9.32
N SER A 209 11.99 -12.54 -9.53
CA SER A 209 12.31 -11.57 -8.49
C SER A 209 11.74 -10.21 -8.83
N PHE A 210 11.19 -9.51 -7.84
CA PHE A 210 10.48 -8.24 -8.00
C PHE A 210 10.98 -7.22 -6.99
N LEU A 211 11.00 -5.95 -7.38
CA LEU A 211 11.29 -4.86 -6.44
C LEU A 211 9.99 -4.35 -5.84
N VAL A 212 9.92 -4.34 -4.51
CA VAL A 212 8.81 -3.74 -3.76
C VAL A 212 9.36 -2.58 -2.95
N GLU A 213 9.01 -1.36 -3.32
CA GLU A 213 9.42 -0.15 -2.59
C GLU A 213 8.51 0.09 -1.38
N ALA A 214 9.11 0.20 -0.19
CA ALA A 214 8.39 0.48 1.04
C ALA A 214 9.29 1.10 2.11
N VAL A 215 8.69 1.87 3.02
CA VAL A 215 9.37 2.36 4.23
C VAL A 215 9.75 1.16 5.10
N SER A 216 10.92 1.21 5.74
CA SER A 216 11.48 0.12 6.57
C SER A 216 10.43 -0.59 7.42
N LEU A 217 10.32 -1.90 7.21
CA LEU A 217 9.45 -2.81 7.97
C LEU A 217 10.17 -3.37 9.21
N SER A 218 11.44 -3.00 9.39
CA SER A 218 12.37 -3.58 10.36
C SER A 218 12.50 -5.10 10.18
N HIS A 219 12.01 -5.89 11.13
CA HIS A 219 12.05 -7.35 11.04
C HIS A 219 10.78 -7.86 10.37
N LEU A 220 10.90 -8.49 9.20
CA LEU A 220 9.79 -9.18 8.54
C LEU A 220 9.32 -10.36 9.39
N GLN A 221 8.02 -10.56 9.42
CA GLN A 221 7.36 -11.59 10.23
C GLN A 221 6.53 -12.53 9.35
N LYS A 222 5.84 -11.99 8.35
CA LYS A 222 4.99 -12.78 7.45
C LYS A 222 4.85 -12.11 6.08
N VAL A 223 4.42 -12.91 5.11
CA VAL A 223 3.94 -12.44 3.81
C VAL A 223 2.53 -12.96 3.58
N VAL A 224 1.72 -12.19 2.87
CA VAL A 224 0.46 -12.64 2.29
C VAL A 224 0.60 -12.59 0.78
N ILE A 225 0.50 -13.72 0.11
CA ILE A 225 0.64 -13.83 -1.35
C ILE A 225 -0.58 -14.52 -1.93
N GLY A 226 -1.02 -14.08 -3.11
CA GLY A 226 -2.14 -14.71 -3.80
C GLY A 226 -2.29 -14.23 -5.24
N HIS A 227 -3.32 -14.74 -5.91
CA HIS A 227 -3.63 -14.37 -7.29
C HIS A 227 -5.12 -14.03 -7.47
N ASP A 228 -5.44 -13.33 -8.56
CA ASP A 228 -6.78 -12.85 -8.89
C ASP A 228 -7.70 -13.90 -9.53
N LYS A 229 -7.23 -15.14 -9.70
CA LYS A 229 -7.97 -16.27 -10.28
C LYS A 229 -8.32 -16.09 -11.76
N GLU A 230 -7.74 -15.11 -12.45
CA GLU A 230 -8.03 -14.89 -13.85
C GLU A 230 -7.31 -15.92 -14.74
N GLY A 231 -8.04 -16.43 -15.75
CA GLY A 231 -7.52 -17.38 -16.73
C GLY A 231 -7.80 -18.85 -16.41
N TYR A 232 -7.73 -19.69 -17.44
CA TYR A 232 -7.84 -21.15 -17.29
C TYR A 232 -6.62 -21.71 -16.55
N GLY A 233 -6.85 -22.52 -15.53
CA GLY A 233 -5.76 -23.08 -14.72
C GLY A 233 -4.99 -22.01 -13.94
N ALA A 234 -5.69 -21.01 -13.40
CA ALA A 234 -5.09 -19.88 -12.69
C ALA A 234 -4.29 -20.27 -11.43
N GLY A 235 -4.44 -21.49 -10.92
CA GLY A 235 -3.71 -21.98 -9.77
C GLY A 235 -2.21 -21.95 -9.98
N MET A 236 -1.46 -21.88 -8.87
CA MET A 236 -0.01 -21.98 -8.90
C MET A 236 0.48 -22.90 -7.78
N TYR A 237 1.53 -23.68 -8.05
CA TYR A 237 2.21 -24.41 -6.99
C TYR A 237 3.39 -23.60 -6.46
N LEU A 238 3.15 -22.92 -5.34
CA LEU A 238 4.14 -22.05 -4.70
C LEU A 238 5.05 -22.89 -3.80
N LYS A 239 6.36 -22.91 -4.11
CA LYS A 239 7.38 -23.56 -3.28
C LYS A 239 7.65 -22.71 -2.04
N MET A 240 8.00 -21.46 -2.24
CA MET A 240 8.39 -20.51 -1.19
C MET A 240 8.46 -19.09 -1.75
N VAL A 241 8.47 -18.11 -0.86
CA VAL A 241 8.88 -16.74 -1.14
C VAL A 241 10.17 -16.46 -0.36
N THR A 242 11.13 -15.77 -0.96
CA THR A 242 12.24 -15.17 -0.22
C THR A 242 12.22 -13.66 -0.37
N VAL A 243 12.68 -12.96 0.67
CA VAL A 243 12.71 -11.50 0.69
C VAL A 243 14.07 -11.03 1.17
N LYS A 244 14.69 -10.11 0.45
CA LYS A 244 15.85 -9.34 0.90
C LYS A 244 15.49 -7.87 1.07
N GLU A 245 16.13 -7.18 2.00
CA GLU A 245 15.88 -5.76 2.25
C GLU A 245 16.29 -4.87 1.05
N SER A 246 17.35 -5.28 0.35
CA SER A 246 17.82 -4.67 -0.89
C SER A 246 18.55 -5.70 -1.74
N GLN A 247 18.91 -5.34 -2.98
CA GLN A 247 19.70 -6.20 -3.88
C GLN A 247 21.07 -6.56 -3.29
N ASP A 248 21.68 -5.63 -2.53
CA ASP A 248 22.99 -5.80 -1.92
C ASP A 248 22.94 -6.40 -0.51
N SER A 249 21.75 -6.74 -0.02
CA SER A 249 21.60 -7.29 1.33
C SER A 249 21.96 -8.78 1.37
N ASP A 250 22.84 -9.14 2.29
CA ASP A 250 23.13 -10.54 2.61
C ASP A 250 22.02 -11.20 3.44
N LYS A 251 21.14 -10.39 4.04
CA LYS A 251 20.06 -10.88 4.88
C LYS A 251 18.85 -11.24 4.03
N GLU A 252 18.46 -12.49 4.12
CA GLU A 252 17.28 -13.04 3.46
C GLU A 252 16.31 -13.62 4.49
N TRP A 253 15.03 -13.34 4.31
CA TRP A 253 13.94 -13.99 5.01
C TRP A 253 13.30 -15.03 4.10
N VAL A 254 12.97 -16.20 4.66
CA VAL A 254 12.44 -17.34 3.90
C VAL A 254 11.02 -17.64 4.40
N PHE A 255 10.09 -17.72 3.46
CA PHE A 255 8.67 -17.97 3.68
C PHE A 255 8.27 -19.26 2.95
N PRO A 256 8.44 -20.42 3.59
CA PRO A 256 8.13 -21.72 3.00
C PRO A 256 6.63 -22.00 2.84
N TRP A 257 6.22 -22.64 1.74
CA TRP A 257 4.81 -23.03 1.53
C TRP A 257 4.60 -24.44 0.99
N TRP A 258 5.22 -24.78 -0.14
CA TRP A 258 5.14 -26.07 -0.83
C TRP A 258 3.71 -26.60 -1.07
N ASN A 259 2.77 -25.71 -1.37
CA ASN A 259 1.38 -26.10 -1.61
C ASN A 259 0.76 -25.31 -2.77
N TRP A 260 -0.38 -25.78 -3.25
CA TRP A 260 -1.16 -25.11 -4.28
C TRP A 260 -1.86 -23.89 -3.70
N LEU A 261 -1.80 -22.79 -4.46
CA LEU A 261 -2.74 -21.68 -4.39
C LEU A 261 -3.68 -21.86 -5.56
N ASP A 262 -4.83 -22.49 -5.34
CA ASP A 262 -5.77 -22.90 -6.38
C ASP A 262 -7.16 -23.09 -5.76
N THR A 263 -8.23 -23.00 -6.54
CA THR A 263 -9.61 -23.15 -6.05
C THR A 263 -10.05 -24.61 -5.86
N HIS A 264 -9.31 -25.57 -6.39
CA HIS A 264 -9.65 -27.00 -6.42
C HIS A 264 -8.51 -27.90 -5.93
N LEU A 265 -7.27 -27.39 -5.87
CA LEU A 265 -6.10 -28.12 -5.38
C LEU A 265 -5.58 -27.56 -4.05
N GLY A 266 -4.79 -28.37 -3.34
CA GLY A 266 -4.15 -27.97 -2.08
C GLY A 266 -5.18 -27.67 -1.01
N LEU A 267 -5.14 -26.45 -0.46
CA LEU A 267 -6.08 -25.98 0.57
C LEU A 267 -7.35 -25.35 -0.02
N CYS A 268 -7.51 -25.33 -1.35
CA CYS A 268 -8.61 -24.64 -2.05
C CYS A 268 -8.65 -23.13 -1.76
N GLU A 269 -7.48 -22.54 -1.47
CA GLU A 269 -7.29 -21.11 -1.24
C GLU A 269 -6.38 -20.53 -2.32
N THR A 270 -6.66 -19.30 -2.76
CA THR A 270 -5.86 -18.60 -3.79
C THR A 270 -5.01 -17.49 -3.20
N VAL A 271 -5.06 -17.34 -1.87
CA VAL A 271 -4.30 -16.40 -1.06
C VAL A 271 -3.85 -17.16 0.17
N CYS A 272 -2.58 -17.05 0.56
CA CYS A 272 -2.09 -17.64 1.78
C CYS A 272 -1.28 -16.64 2.60
N GLU A 273 -1.28 -16.86 3.92
CA GLU A 273 -0.41 -16.19 4.87
C GLU A 273 0.74 -17.14 5.26
N ILE A 274 1.98 -16.68 5.11
CA ILE A 274 3.18 -17.47 5.38
C ILE A 274 4.06 -16.72 6.38
N VAL A 275 4.43 -17.37 7.48
CA VAL A 275 5.32 -16.81 8.51
C VAL A 275 6.77 -17.13 8.15
N THR A 276 7.69 -16.21 8.45
CA THR A 276 9.14 -16.45 8.25
C THR A 276 9.63 -17.59 9.14
N VAL A 277 10.55 -18.39 8.62
CA VAL A 277 11.39 -19.29 9.43
C VAL A 277 12.65 -18.60 9.93
#